data_AF-A0A7C5TXA7-F1
#
_entry.id   AF-A0A7C5TXA7-F1
#
_cell.length_a   1.000
_cell.length_b   1.000
_cell.length_c   1.000
_cell.angle_alpha   90.00
_cell.angle_beta   90.00
_cell.angle_gamma   90.00
#
_symmetry.space_group_name_H-M   'P 1'
#
loop_
_entity.id
_entity.type
_entity.pdbx_description
1 polymer ?
#
loop_
_entity_poly.entity_id
_entity_poly.type
_entity_poly.pdbx_seq_one_letter_code
_entity_poly.pdbx_strand_id
1 'polypeptide(L)' 'MILDEEVFAVLMAVVIIGSVLGIVNIIHISSGESFTAIGLLNEDCKIGTYPKQALENTNITLCIYVYNHMGR' A
#
# COMPACT_ATOMS: atom_id res chain seq x y z
N MET A 1 27.21 40.89 2.10
CA MET A 1 26.68 39.51 1.97
C MET A 1 27.54 38.81 0.93
N ILE A 2 28.09 37.62 1.20
CA ILE A 2 29.04 36.96 0.27
C ILE A 2 28.35 36.38 -0.98
N LEU A 3 27.02 36.24 -0.91
CA LEU A 3 26.13 35.81 -1.98
C LEU A 3 25.03 36.84 -2.15
N ASP A 4 24.61 37.03 -3.39
CA ASP A 4 23.42 37.79 -3.78
C ASP A 4 22.15 37.15 -3.17
N GLU A 5 21.14 37.96 -2.87
CA GLU A 5 19.95 37.52 -2.11
C GLU A 5 19.16 36.47 -2.89
N GLU A 6 19.09 36.63 -4.21
CA GLU A 6 18.47 35.71 -5.16
C GLU A 6 19.20 34.36 -5.18
N VAL A 7 20.54 34.38 -5.15
CA VAL A 7 21.36 33.16 -5.11
C VAL A 7 21.18 32.43 -3.78
N PHE A 8 21.10 33.16 -2.68
CA PHE A 8 20.82 32.57 -1.37
C PHE A 8 19.43 31.92 -1.32
N ALA A 9 18.40 32.56 -1.90
CA ALA A 9 17.05 32.01 -1.98
C ALA A 9 17.01 30.68 -2.75
N VAL A 10 17.71 30.60 -3.88
CA VAL A 10 17.79 29.37 -4.68
C VAL A 10 18.51 28.26 -3.92
N LEU A 11 19.62 28.55 -3.27
CA LEU A 11 20.34 27.57 -2.44
C LEU A 11 19.46 27.05 -1.31
N MET A 12 18.70 27.94 -0.66
CA MET A 12 17.81 27.58 0.43
C MET A 12 16.69 26.64 -0.05
N ALA A 13 16.12 26.91 -1.23
CA ALA A 13 15.12 26.03 -1.85
C ALA A 13 15.69 24.63 -2.17
N VAL A 14 16.90 24.55 -2.73
CA VAL A 14 17.57 23.28 -3.04
C VAL A 14 17.82 22.47 -1.77
N VAL A 15 18.29 23.12 -0.69
CA VAL A 15 18.53 22.45 0.60
C VAL A 15 17.24 21.92 1.21
N ILE A 16 16.15 22.70 1.18
CA ILE A 16 14.85 22.26 1.69
C ILE A 16 14.35 21.06 0.89
N ILE A 17 14.32 21.13 -0.44
CA ILE A 17 13.82 20.02 -1.28
C ILE A 17 14.70 18.78 -1.10
N GLY A 18 16.02 18.95 -1.11
CA GLY A 18 16.97 17.86 -0.92
C GLY A 18 16.83 17.19 0.44
N SER A 19 16.63 17.97 1.50
CA SER A 19 16.42 17.41 2.86
C SER A 19 15.11 16.64 2.97
N VAL A 20 14.00 17.15 2.42
CA VAL A 20 12.70 16.45 2.43
C VAL A 20 12.79 15.14 1.66
N LEU A 21 13.35 15.16 0.45
CA LEU A 21 13.53 13.94 -0.35
C LEU A 21 14.49 12.96 0.33
N GLY A 22 15.55 13.45 0.96
CA GLY A 22 16.48 12.61 1.73
C GLY A 22 15.76 11.90 2.88
N ILE A 23 14.98 12.62 3.68
CA ILE A 23 14.22 12.05 4.80
C ILE A 23 13.20 11.02 4.29
N VAL A 24 12.45 11.33 3.24
CA VAL A 24 11.45 10.41 2.68
C VAL A 24 12.08 9.10 2.17
N ASN A 25 13.29 9.17 1.60
CA ASN A 25 13.99 7.97 1.15
C ASN A 25 14.63 7.17 2.31
N ILE A 26 15.05 7.83 3.39
CA ILE A 26 15.63 7.18 4.57
C ILE A 26 14.54 6.52 5.42
N ILE A 27 13.39 7.17 5.57
CA ILE A 27 12.22 6.58 6.21
C ILE A 27 11.66 5.55 5.24
N HIS A 28 12.29 4.38 5.22
CA HIS A 28 11.73 3.19 4.62
C HIS A 28 10.48 2.86 5.43
N ILE A 29 9.32 3.37 4.99
CA ILE A 29 8.03 2.87 5.42
C ILE A 29 8.05 1.42 4.97
N SER A 30 8.36 0.52 5.91
CA SER A 30 8.30 -0.93 5.70
C SER A 30 7.02 -1.22 4.92
N SER A 31 7.15 -1.97 3.84
CA SER A 31 6.08 -2.38 2.94
C SER A 31 5.01 -3.19 3.70
N GLY A 32 4.20 -2.52 4.51
CA GLY A 32 3.33 -3.16 5.50
C GLY A 32 4.10 -3.99 6.54
N GLU A 33 3.37 -4.43 7.56
CA GLU A 33 3.78 -5.58 8.36
C GLU A 33 3.70 -6.84 7.48
N SER A 34 4.59 -7.82 7.67
CA SER A 34 4.48 -9.11 6.95
C SER A 34 3.33 -9.93 7.53
N PHE A 35 2.43 -10.41 6.66
CA PHE A 35 1.28 -11.21 7.10
C PHE A 35 0.90 -12.29 6.08
N THR A 36 0.12 -13.26 6.52
CA THR A 36 -0.59 -14.18 5.64
C THR A 36 -2.04 -13.73 5.54
N ALA A 37 -2.52 -13.55 4.32
CA ALA A 37 -3.91 -13.24 4.04
C ALA A 37 -4.70 -14.53 3.81
N ILE A 38 -5.90 -14.59 4.41
CA ILE A 38 -6.93 -15.54 4.01
C ILE A 38 -8.20 -14.74 3.66
N GLY A 39 -8.76 -15.02 2.50
CA GLY A 39 -9.93 -14.33 1.97
C GLY A 39 -10.95 -15.31 1.40
N LEU A 40 -12.22 -14.92 1.45
CA LEU A 40 -13.31 -15.65 0.84
C LEU A 40 -13.67 -14.98 -0.49
N LEU A 41 -13.73 -15.76 -1.55
CA LEU A 41 -14.08 -15.32 -2.91
C LEU A 41 -15.43 -15.92 -3.31
N ASN A 42 -16.07 -15.32 -4.30
CA ASN A 42 -17.31 -15.83 -4.86
C ASN A 42 -17.11 -17.16 -5.62
N GLU A 43 -18.17 -17.67 -6.21
CA GLU A 43 -18.18 -18.93 -6.98
C GLU A 43 -17.24 -18.93 -8.21
N ASP A 44 -16.96 -17.75 -8.77
CA ASP A 44 -16.01 -17.55 -9.88
C ASP A 44 -14.57 -17.30 -9.39
N CYS A 45 -14.29 -17.49 -8.10
CA CYS A 45 -13.04 -17.15 -7.45
C CYS A 45 -12.62 -15.68 -7.69
N LYS A 46 -13.56 -14.74 -7.56
CA LYS A 46 -13.34 -13.29 -7.62
C LYS A 46 -13.79 -12.59 -6.35
N ILE A 47 -13.25 -11.40 -6.10
CA ILE A 47 -13.69 -10.52 -5.02
C ILE A 47 -15.00 -9.84 -5.43
N GLY A 48 -15.97 -9.83 -4.52
CA GLY A 48 -17.26 -9.18 -4.72
C GLY A 48 -18.32 -10.10 -5.30
N THR A 49 -19.52 -9.55 -5.49
CA THR A 49 -20.68 -10.29 -6.01
C THR A 49 -21.01 -11.54 -5.20
N TYR A 50 -20.82 -11.48 -3.88
CA TYR A 50 -21.17 -12.56 -2.97
C TYR A 50 -22.71 -12.72 -2.90
N PRO A 51 -23.20 -13.94 -2.68
CA PRO A 51 -24.62 -14.18 -2.50
C PRO A 51 -25.14 -13.38 -1.30
N LYS A 52 -26.09 -12.47 -1.55
CA LYS A 52 -26.71 -11.65 -0.50
C LYS A 52 -27.71 -12.44 0.35
N GLN A 53 -28.22 -13.52 -0.21
CA GLN A 53 -29.22 -14.40 0.38
C GLN A 53 -28.92 -15.82 -0.08
N ALA A 54 -29.23 -16.79 0.76
CA ALA A 54 -29.12 -18.20 0.47
C ALA A 54 -30.43 -18.89 0.81
N LEU A 55 -30.86 -19.84 -0.03
CA LEU A 55 -32.03 -20.64 0.24
C LEU A 55 -31.66 -21.73 1.27
N GLU A 56 -32.57 -22.01 2.21
CA GLU A 56 -32.35 -23.06 3.19
C GLU A 56 -32.07 -24.41 2.49
N ASN A 57 -31.15 -25.19 3.09
CA ASN A 57 -30.71 -26.49 2.59
C ASN A 57 -30.13 -26.49 1.16
N THR A 58 -29.61 -25.36 0.68
CA THR A 58 -28.88 -25.28 -0.59
C THR A 58 -27.37 -25.13 -0.39
N ASN A 59 -26.60 -25.67 -1.32
CA ASN A 59 -25.14 -25.55 -1.31
C ASN A 59 -24.73 -24.22 -1.92
N ILE A 60 -23.79 -23.53 -1.26
CA ILE A 60 -23.13 -22.32 -1.80
C ILE A 60 -21.67 -22.66 -2.06
N THR A 61 -21.22 -22.44 -3.28
CA THR A 61 -19.82 -22.61 -3.65
C THR A 61 -19.07 -21.30 -3.50
N LEU A 62 -17.99 -21.31 -2.72
CA LEU A 62 -17.10 -20.17 -2.49
C LEU A 62 -15.66 -20.67 -2.59
N CYS A 63 -14.76 -19.83 -3.11
CA CYS A 63 -13.33 -20.17 -3.17
C CYS A 63 -12.60 -19.55 -1.97
N ILE A 64 -11.60 -20.25 -1.44
CA ILE A 64 -10.66 -19.67 -0.48
C ILE A 64 -9.44 -19.15 -1.23
N TYR A 65 -9.06 -17.91 -0.93
CA TYR A 65 -7.81 -17.31 -1.35
C TYR A 65 -6.85 -17.25 -0.18
N VAL A 66 -5.67 -17.85 -0.35
CA VAL A 66 -4.57 -17.77 0.61
C VAL A 66 -3.40 -17.09 -0.07
N TYR A 67 -2.87 -16.05 0.55
CA TYR A 67 -1.73 -15.33 0.01
C TYR A 67 -0.70 -15.00 1.08
N ASN A 68 0.57 -15.21 0.74
CA ASN A 68 1.68 -14.94 1.62
C ASN A 68 2.28 -13.55 1.32
N HIS A 69 2.04 -12.56 2.19
CA HIS A 69 2.72 -11.26 2.14
C HIS A 69 4.02 -11.23 2.96
N MET A 70 4.51 -12.39 3.43
CA MET A 70 5.78 -12.47 4.17
C MET A 70 7.01 -12.49 3.26
N GLY A 71 6.84 -12.53 1.93
CA GLY A 71 7.93 -12.51 0.96
C GLY A 71 8.80 -13.78 0.97
N ARG A 72 8.23 -14.93 1.34
CA ARG A 72 8.89 -16.23 1.43
C ARG A 72 8.11 -17.31 0.69
#